data_AF-A0A0Q1DSS6-F1
#
_entry.id   AF-A0A0Q1DSS6-F1
#
_cell.length_a   1.000
_cell.length_b   1.000
_cell.length_c   1.000
_cell.angle_alpha   90.00
_cell.angle_beta   90.00
_cell.angle_gamma   90.00
#
_symmetry.space_group_name_H-M   'P 1'
#
loop_
_entity.id
_entity.type
_entity.pdbx_description
1 polymer ?
#
loop_
_entity_poly.entity_id
_entity_poly.type
_entity_poly.pdbx_seq_one_letter_code
_entity_poly.pdbx_strand_id
1 'polypeptide(L)'
;MVMDSWLVRDGQVAGLDLHLERFAASCRTLLETAPPESFLSEVRGACAWARGEWFPKAEAMNGQWDFIMRPVPPRRAATVLWVPERPDEREHPEHKGPDMAGLLELRAQARARGADDAVLHRDGAVVEAATATLLFARGETLIRPPGPRLPGVTEQLWVEDWPGPVRTEAVPLVEAPSMRCWALSSLHGATEVVGWR
;
A
#
# COMPACT_ATOMS: atom_id res chain seq x y z
N MET A 1 -8.20 -6.11 -13.59
CA MET A 1 -7.33 -7.00 -12.79
C MET A 1 -7.33 -6.51 -11.36
N VAL A 2 -7.38 -7.41 -10.38
CA VAL A 2 -7.25 -7.13 -8.94
C VAL A 2 -6.01 -7.86 -8.43
N MET A 3 -5.29 -7.28 -7.47
CA MET A 3 -4.13 -7.96 -6.87
C MET A 3 -3.94 -7.61 -5.40
N ASP A 4 -3.22 -8.47 -4.69
CA ASP A 4 -2.71 -8.17 -3.35
C ASP A 4 -1.30 -8.75 -3.16
N SER A 5 -0.56 -8.20 -2.19
CA SER A 5 0.77 -8.67 -1.81
C SER A 5 1.07 -8.34 -0.36
N TRP A 6 1.78 -9.24 0.31
CA TRP A 6 2.15 -9.14 1.72
C TRP A 6 3.54 -9.70 1.95
N LEU A 7 4.18 -9.33 3.06
CA LEU A 7 5.43 -9.92 3.50
C LEU A 7 5.15 -11.17 4.33
N VAL A 8 5.82 -12.26 4.00
CA VAL A 8 5.90 -13.47 4.82
C VAL A 8 7.30 -13.54 5.43
N ARG A 9 7.39 -13.79 6.74
CA ARG A 9 8.63 -14.13 7.44
C ARG A 9 8.45 -15.41 8.23
N ASP A 10 9.14 -16.47 7.82
CA ASP A 10 9.12 -17.76 8.52
C ASP A 10 7.71 -18.22 8.92
N GLY A 11 6.80 -18.22 7.95
CA GLY A 11 5.42 -18.63 8.14
C GLY A 11 4.46 -17.52 8.60
N GLN A 12 4.98 -16.37 9.01
CA GLN A 12 4.20 -15.29 9.63
C GLN A 12 3.91 -14.15 8.65
N VAL A 13 2.68 -13.66 8.67
CA VAL A 13 2.21 -12.52 7.88
C VAL A 13 1.42 -11.58 8.77
N ALA A 14 1.77 -10.30 8.77
CA ALA A 14 0.98 -9.29 9.47
C ALA A 14 -0.37 -9.08 8.74
N GLY A 15 -1.48 -9.44 9.39
CA GLY A 15 -2.83 -9.22 8.86
C GLY A 15 -3.16 -10.01 7.60
N LEU A 16 -2.77 -11.29 7.49
CA LEU A 16 -3.08 -12.11 6.32
C LEU A 16 -4.58 -12.14 6.00
N ASP A 17 -5.42 -12.28 7.02
CA ASP A 17 -6.88 -12.23 6.86
C ASP A 17 -7.35 -10.93 6.23
N LEU A 18 -6.84 -9.78 6.71
CA LEU A 18 -7.16 -8.46 6.17
C LEU A 18 -6.75 -8.33 4.69
N HIS A 19 -5.60 -8.91 4.32
CA HIS A 19 -5.16 -8.97 2.92
C HIS A 19 -6.10 -9.79 2.04
N LEU A 20 -6.47 -10.99 2.48
CA LEU A 20 -7.35 -11.88 1.73
C LEU A 20 -8.78 -11.33 1.64
N GLU A 21 -9.28 -10.72 2.71
CA GLU A 21 -10.57 -10.04 2.74
C GLU A 21 -10.61 -8.85 1.78
N ARG A 22 -9.58 -7.98 1.80
CA ARG A 22 -9.46 -6.85 0.87
C ARG A 22 -9.39 -7.30 -0.58
N PHE A 23 -8.60 -8.34 -0.86
CA PHE A 23 -8.50 -8.94 -2.19
C PHE A 23 -9.85 -9.48 -2.66
N ALA A 24 -10.53 -10.28 -1.84
CA ALA A 24 -11.83 -10.84 -2.16
C ALA A 24 -12.92 -9.77 -2.32
N ALA A 25 -12.90 -8.73 -1.49
CA ALA A 25 -13.80 -7.58 -1.61
C ALA A 25 -13.61 -6.85 -2.95
N SER A 26 -12.36 -6.57 -3.31
CA SER A 26 -12.05 -5.92 -4.60
C SER A 26 -12.44 -6.80 -5.80
N CYS A 27 -12.26 -8.12 -5.70
CA CYS A 27 -12.73 -9.05 -6.74
C CYS A 27 -14.26 -9.00 -6.87
N ARG A 28 -15.01 -9.03 -5.76
CA ARG A 28 -16.48 -8.96 -5.81
C ARG A 28 -16.96 -7.68 -6.46
N THR A 29 -16.35 -6.55 -6.13
CA THR A 29 -16.75 -5.24 -6.66
C THR A 29 -16.40 -5.08 -8.14
N LEU A 30 -15.18 -5.46 -8.54
CA LEU A 30 -14.66 -5.14 -9.88
C LEU A 30 -14.80 -6.26 -10.90
N LEU A 31 -14.90 -7.51 -10.44
CA LEU A 31 -14.96 -8.71 -11.30
C LEU A 31 -16.28 -9.48 -11.11
N GLU A 32 -17.19 -9.00 -10.26
CA GLU A 32 -18.48 -9.63 -9.95
C GLU A 32 -18.34 -11.07 -9.43
N THR A 33 -17.17 -11.43 -8.90
CA THR A 33 -16.85 -12.77 -8.39
C THR A 33 -15.86 -12.71 -7.25
N ALA A 34 -15.90 -13.70 -6.35
CA ALA A 34 -14.94 -13.84 -5.26
C ALA A 34 -14.01 -15.04 -5.53
N PRO A 35 -12.75 -15.00 -5.06
CA PRO A 35 -11.94 -16.21 -5.01
C PRO A 35 -12.65 -17.32 -4.23
N PRO A 36 -12.60 -18.58 -4.70
CA PRO A 36 -13.17 -19.69 -3.96
C PRO A 36 -12.38 -19.94 -2.68
N GLU A 37 -13.02 -20.50 -1.66
CA GLU A 37 -12.37 -20.81 -0.38
C GLU A 37 -11.17 -21.75 -0.55
N SER A 38 -11.21 -22.64 -1.54
CA SER A 38 -10.06 -23.51 -1.87
C SER A 38 -8.81 -22.72 -2.23
N PHE A 39 -8.94 -21.64 -3.01
CA PHE A 39 -7.83 -20.75 -3.35
C PHE A 39 -7.31 -20.02 -2.11
N LEU A 40 -8.21 -19.45 -1.30
CA LEU A 40 -7.82 -18.75 -0.08
C LEU A 40 -7.11 -19.68 0.92
N SER A 41 -7.60 -20.91 1.06
CA SER A 41 -6.99 -21.95 1.89
C SER A 41 -5.61 -22.37 1.38
N GLU A 42 -5.41 -22.48 0.06
CA GLU A 42 -4.11 -22.75 -0.53
C GLU A 42 -3.10 -21.63 -0.22
N VAL A 43 -3.52 -20.37 -0.39
CA VAL A 43 -2.70 -19.20 -0.09
C VAL A 43 -2.28 -19.19 1.39
N ARG A 44 -3.21 -19.47 2.30
CA ARG A 44 -2.93 -19.57 3.75
C ARG A 44 -1.91 -20.67 4.04
N GLY A 45 -2.13 -21.86 3.48
CA GLY A 45 -1.22 -22.99 3.63
C GLY A 45 0.19 -22.66 3.14
N ALA A 46 0.31 -22.11 1.93
CA ALA A 46 1.59 -21.73 1.36
C ALA A 46 2.34 -20.70 2.22
N CYS A 47 1.63 -19.71 2.78
CA CYS A 47 2.23 -18.75 3.69
C CYS A 47 2.71 -19.43 4.97
N ALA A 48 1.89 -20.26 5.62
CA ALA A 48 2.20 -20.91 6.90
C ALA A 48 3.41 -21.83 6.84
N TRP A 49 3.63 -22.49 5.69
CA TRP A 49 4.77 -23.41 5.50
C TRP A 49 6.04 -22.72 4.97
N ALA A 50 5.97 -21.45 4.58
CA ALA A 50 7.10 -20.73 4.01
C ALA A 50 8.24 -20.55 5.03
N ARG A 51 9.48 -20.76 4.58
CA ARG A 51 10.70 -20.50 5.37
C ARG A 51 11.48 -19.35 4.74
N GLY A 52 12.08 -18.49 5.56
CA GLY A 52 12.72 -17.26 5.12
C GLY A 52 11.72 -16.14 4.79
N GLU A 53 12.16 -15.18 3.97
CA GLU A 53 11.35 -14.01 3.60
C GLU A 53 10.81 -14.11 2.17
N TRP A 54 9.50 -13.91 2.02
CA TRP A 54 8.79 -13.93 0.74
C TRP A 54 7.89 -12.72 0.61
N PHE A 55 7.59 -12.31 -0.61
CA PHE A 55 6.61 -11.25 -0.88
C PHE A 55 5.54 -11.74 -1.85
N PRO A 56 4.66 -12.67 -1.44
CA PRO A 56 3.74 -13.33 -2.35
C PRO A 56 2.80 -12.34 -3.04
N LYS A 57 2.23 -12.79 -4.15
CA LYS A 57 1.28 -12.01 -4.93
C LYS A 57 0.09 -12.89 -5.29
N ALA A 58 -1.10 -12.43 -4.93
CA ALA A 58 -2.36 -12.97 -5.40
C ALA A 58 -2.92 -12.04 -6.47
N GLU A 59 -3.41 -12.59 -7.58
CA GLU A 59 -3.98 -11.84 -8.70
C GLU A 59 -5.29 -12.46 -9.14
N ALA A 60 -6.22 -11.62 -9.61
CA ALA A 60 -7.45 -12.04 -10.24
C ALA A 60 -7.67 -11.28 -11.55
N MET A 61 -7.91 -12.02 -12.62
CA MET A 61 -8.18 -11.48 -13.95
C MET A 61 -9.01 -12.47 -14.76
N ASN A 62 -10.04 -11.98 -15.47
CA ASN A 62 -10.86 -12.79 -16.37
C ASN A 62 -11.44 -14.08 -15.72
N GLY A 63 -11.84 -13.99 -14.45
CA GLY A 63 -12.39 -15.14 -13.70
C GLY A 63 -11.35 -16.19 -13.29
N GLN A 64 -10.06 -15.91 -13.44
CA GLN A 64 -8.96 -16.74 -12.97
C GLN A 64 -8.29 -16.10 -11.75
N TRP A 65 -7.78 -16.95 -10.85
CA TRP A 65 -7.04 -16.54 -9.66
C TRP A 65 -5.67 -17.19 -9.68
N ASP A 66 -4.64 -16.37 -9.62
CA ASP A 66 -3.26 -16.79 -9.61
C ASP A 66 -2.61 -16.42 -8.28
N PHE A 67 -1.72 -17.30 -7.82
CA PHE A 67 -0.93 -17.07 -6.63
C PHE A 67 0.52 -17.47 -6.89
N ILE A 68 1.45 -16.57 -6.55
CA ILE A 68 2.87 -16.84 -6.69
C ILE A 68 3.64 -16.44 -5.43
N MET A 69 4.44 -17.38 -4.94
CA MET A 69 5.48 -17.13 -3.96
C MET A 69 6.71 -16.58 -4.68
N ARG A 70 7.04 -15.31 -4.43
CA ARG A 70 8.23 -14.66 -5.00
C ARG A 70 9.18 -14.19 -3.89
N PRO A 71 10.51 -14.16 -4.14
CA PRO A 71 11.47 -13.63 -3.18
C PRO A 71 11.11 -12.20 -2.75
N VAL A 72 11.42 -11.87 -1.51
CA VAL A 72 11.28 -10.50 -1.02
C VAL A 72 12.20 -9.57 -1.84
N PRO A 73 11.68 -8.46 -2.40
CA PRO A 73 12.54 -7.47 -3.03
C PRO A 73 13.33 -6.68 -1.96
N PRO A 74 14.40 -5.95 -2.34
CA PRO A 74 15.15 -5.13 -1.40
C PRO A 74 14.24 -4.20 -0.59
N ARG A 75 14.44 -4.22 0.73
CA ARG A 75 13.67 -3.41 1.67
C ARG A 75 14.47 -2.19 2.09
N ARG A 76 13.74 -1.13 2.44
CA ARG A 76 14.28 0.13 2.91
C ARG A 76 13.85 0.40 4.35
N ALA A 77 14.67 1.13 5.09
CA ALA A 77 14.39 1.55 6.47
C ALA A 77 13.75 2.96 6.53
N ALA A 78 13.96 3.77 5.49
CA ALA A 78 13.42 5.10 5.31
C ALA A 78 12.92 5.27 3.86
N THR A 79 12.09 6.27 3.61
CA THR A 79 11.53 6.59 2.30
C THR A 79 11.91 8.01 1.90
N VAL A 80 12.33 8.21 0.65
CA VAL A 80 12.39 9.52 -0.01
C VAL A 80 11.25 9.60 -1.03
N LEU A 81 10.45 10.66 -1.01
CA LEU A 81 9.33 10.83 -1.93
C LEU A 81 9.70 11.80 -3.06
N TRP A 82 9.15 11.59 -4.25
CA TRP A 82 9.17 12.56 -5.34
C TRP A 82 7.77 13.10 -5.59
N VAL A 83 7.64 14.41 -5.80
CA VAL A 83 6.35 15.04 -6.13
C VAL A 83 6.22 15.21 -7.65
N PRO A 84 5.32 14.46 -8.31
CA PRO A 84 5.05 14.64 -9.74
C PRO A 84 4.31 15.95 -9.99
N GLU A 85 4.51 16.54 -11.18
CA GLU A 85 3.77 17.75 -11.60
C GLU A 85 2.28 17.47 -11.83
N ARG A 86 1.96 16.27 -12.35
CA ARG A 86 0.57 15.87 -12.62
C ARG A 86 -0.12 15.39 -11.34
N PRO A 87 -1.42 15.70 -11.17
CA PRO A 87 -2.20 15.20 -10.04
C PRO A 87 -2.47 13.69 -10.17
N ASP A 88 -3.06 13.11 -9.13
CA ASP A 88 -3.54 11.73 -9.07
C ASP A 88 -4.62 11.49 -10.14
N GLU A 89 -4.32 10.64 -11.11
CA GLU A 89 -5.18 10.27 -12.25
C GLU A 89 -5.85 8.90 -12.07
N ARG A 90 -5.75 8.28 -10.89
CA ARG A 90 -6.36 6.96 -10.63
C ARG A 90 -7.87 6.96 -10.83
N GLU A 91 -8.37 5.86 -11.40
CA GLU A 91 -9.79 5.59 -11.58
C GLU A 91 -10.37 4.73 -10.45
N HIS A 92 -9.55 3.84 -9.86
CA HIS A 92 -9.96 2.90 -8.82
C HIS A 92 -9.07 2.98 -7.57
N PRO A 93 -8.98 4.17 -6.91
CA PRO A 93 -8.08 4.40 -5.78
C PRO A 93 -8.29 3.46 -4.59
N GLU A 94 -9.51 2.93 -4.39
CA GLU A 94 -9.86 2.03 -3.28
C GLU A 94 -9.52 0.55 -3.55
N HIS A 95 -9.07 0.22 -4.77
CA HIS A 95 -8.80 -1.15 -5.19
C HIS A 95 -7.36 -1.32 -5.66
N LYS A 96 -6.68 -2.32 -5.10
CA LYS A 96 -5.31 -2.63 -5.52
C LYS A 96 -5.34 -3.43 -6.83
N GLY A 97 -4.73 -2.89 -7.88
CA GLY A 97 -4.52 -3.60 -9.14
C GLY A 97 -4.88 -2.82 -10.40
N PRO A 98 -6.10 -2.26 -10.54
CA PRO A 98 -6.53 -1.62 -11.79
C PRO A 98 -5.57 -0.51 -12.27
N ASP A 99 -5.18 0.39 -11.36
CA ASP A 99 -4.28 1.51 -11.68
C ASP A 99 -2.77 1.16 -11.57
N MET A 100 -2.42 -0.11 -11.34
CA MET A 100 -1.05 -0.50 -10.97
C MET A 100 -0.03 -0.16 -12.05
N ALA A 101 -0.39 -0.21 -13.33
CA ALA A 101 0.52 0.13 -14.43
C ALA A 101 1.00 1.60 -14.33
N GLY A 102 0.06 2.54 -14.13
CA GLY A 102 0.38 3.96 -13.96
C GLY A 102 1.15 4.23 -12.66
N LEU A 103 0.80 3.54 -11.58
CA LEU A 103 1.48 3.68 -10.29
C LEU A 103 2.94 3.17 -10.34
N LEU A 104 3.20 2.08 -11.05
CA LEU A 104 4.56 1.56 -11.24
C LEU A 104 5.40 2.47 -12.13
N GLU A 105 4.79 3.10 -13.14
CA GLU A 105 5.45 4.11 -13.97
C GLU A 105 5.85 5.34 -13.15
N LEU A 106 4.94 5.87 -12.31
CA LEU A 106 5.26 6.95 -11.37
C LEU A 106 6.40 6.58 -10.42
N ARG A 107 6.40 5.36 -9.88
CA ARG A 107 7.49 4.86 -9.03
C ARG A 107 8.81 4.74 -9.78
N ALA A 108 8.80 4.35 -11.06
CA ALA A 108 10.00 4.31 -11.90
C ALA A 108 10.56 5.73 -12.13
N GLN A 109 9.69 6.71 -12.37
CA GLN A 109 10.06 8.12 -12.51
C GLN A 109 10.61 8.73 -11.22
N ALA A 110 10.07 8.35 -10.06
CA ALA A 110 10.60 8.72 -8.75
C ALA A 110 12.04 8.19 -8.58
N ARG A 111 12.26 6.91 -8.91
CA ARG A 111 13.58 6.27 -8.84
C ARG A 111 14.60 6.93 -9.75
N ALA A 112 14.21 7.30 -10.97
CA ALA A 112 15.07 8.04 -11.89
C ALA A 112 15.51 9.41 -11.34
N ARG A 113 14.78 9.97 -10.36
CA ARG A 113 15.07 11.24 -9.68
C ARG A 113 15.69 11.04 -8.29
N GLY A 114 16.12 9.83 -7.95
CA GLY A 114 16.74 9.51 -6.66
C GLY A 114 15.74 9.50 -5.49
N ALA A 115 14.46 9.22 -5.76
CA ALA A 115 13.43 8.96 -4.76
C ALA A 115 12.98 7.49 -4.79
N ASP A 116 12.26 7.08 -3.77
CA ASP A 116 11.84 5.69 -3.54
C ASP A 116 10.43 5.39 -4.04
N ASP A 117 9.56 6.41 -4.02
CA ASP A 117 8.16 6.38 -4.43
C ASP A 117 7.68 7.77 -4.85
N ALA A 118 6.53 7.84 -5.53
CA ALA A 118 5.92 9.09 -5.96
C ALA A 118 4.75 9.49 -5.05
N VAL A 119 4.59 10.77 -4.78
CA VAL A 119 3.43 11.32 -4.07
C VAL A 119 2.24 11.40 -5.03
N LEU A 120 1.09 10.89 -4.60
CA LEU A 120 -0.18 11.18 -5.24
C LEU A 120 -0.81 12.38 -4.55
N HIS A 121 -1.20 13.37 -5.33
CA HIS A 121 -1.80 14.60 -4.83
C HIS A 121 -2.98 15.02 -5.70
N ARG A 122 -3.94 15.73 -5.11
CA ARG A 122 -5.09 16.27 -5.82
C ARG A 122 -5.50 17.57 -5.16
N ASP A 123 -5.86 18.57 -5.97
CA ASP A 123 -6.30 19.89 -5.50
C ASP A 123 -5.34 20.54 -4.48
N GLY A 124 -4.03 20.35 -4.69
CA GLY A 124 -2.97 20.89 -3.83
C GLY A 124 -2.81 20.20 -2.47
N ALA A 125 -3.42 19.03 -2.26
CA ALA A 125 -3.30 18.22 -1.04
C ALA A 125 -2.75 16.82 -1.33
N VAL A 126 -2.04 16.24 -0.36
CA VAL A 126 -1.55 14.85 -0.42
C VAL A 126 -2.71 13.87 -0.30
N VAL A 127 -2.66 12.78 -1.06
CA VAL A 127 -3.60 11.64 -0.97
C VAL A 127 -2.90 10.43 -0.35
N GLU A 128 -1.92 9.85 -1.05
CA GLU A 128 -1.04 8.76 -0.60
C GLU A 128 0.23 8.73 -1.46
N ALA A 129 1.04 7.67 -1.42
CA ALA A 129 2.12 7.45 -2.37
C ALA A 129 1.72 6.37 -3.38
N ALA A 130 2.43 6.29 -4.52
CA ALA A 130 2.03 5.39 -5.59
C ALA A 130 1.97 3.90 -5.16
N THR A 131 2.79 3.49 -4.18
CA THR A 131 2.78 2.11 -3.66
C THR A 131 2.64 1.98 -2.15
N ALA A 132 2.33 3.08 -1.45
CA ALA A 132 2.24 3.12 0.02
C ALA A 132 1.22 4.16 0.50
N THR A 133 0.61 3.92 1.66
CA THR A 133 -0.17 4.95 2.36
C THR A 133 0.77 5.98 2.97
N LEU A 134 0.41 7.26 2.94
CA LEU A 134 1.11 8.31 3.70
C LEU A 134 0.30 8.72 4.92
N LEU A 135 0.94 8.73 6.08
CA LEU A 135 0.40 9.26 7.34
C LEU A 135 1.34 10.32 7.89
N PHE A 136 0.77 11.39 8.41
CA PHE A 136 1.50 12.53 8.95
C PHE A 136 1.30 12.63 10.45
N ALA A 137 2.15 13.38 11.17
CA ALA A 137 1.91 13.69 12.58
C ALA A 137 2.04 15.18 12.87
N ARG A 138 1.16 15.64 13.77
CA ARG A 138 1.21 16.97 14.41
C ARG A 138 1.20 16.76 15.92
N GLY A 139 2.37 16.93 16.55
CA GLY A 139 2.56 16.50 17.93
C GLY A 139 2.36 14.99 18.07
N GLU A 140 1.44 14.58 18.95
CA GLU A 140 1.03 13.18 19.17
C GLU A 140 -0.14 12.75 18.29
N THR A 141 -0.76 13.68 17.54
CA THR A 141 -1.89 13.36 16.66
C THR A 141 -1.39 12.83 15.32
N LEU A 142 -1.87 11.65 14.94
CA LEU A 142 -1.66 11.12 13.59
C LEU A 142 -2.73 11.68 12.65
N ILE A 143 -2.29 12.13 11.49
CA ILE A 143 -3.12 12.73 10.45
C ILE A 143 -3.16 11.78 9.26
N ARG A 144 -4.38 11.35 8.95
CA ARG A 144 -4.74 10.55 7.80
C ARG A 144 -5.28 11.48 6.72
N PRO A 145 -4.62 11.62 5.56
CA PRO A 145 -5.20 12.36 4.45
C PRO A 145 -6.59 11.83 4.06
N PRO A 146 -7.56 12.70 3.72
CA PRO A 146 -8.91 12.31 3.32
C PRO A 146 -8.94 11.80 1.87
N GLY A 147 -10.13 11.41 1.44
CA GLY A 147 -10.40 11.05 0.04
C GLY A 147 -10.35 9.54 -0.20
N PRO A 148 -10.70 9.13 -1.43
CA PRO A 148 -10.66 7.73 -1.79
C PRO A 148 -9.20 7.28 -1.89
N ARG A 149 -8.87 6.23 -1.16
CA ARG A 149 -7.51 5.71 -1.00
C ARG A 149 -7.58 4.20 -0.85
N LEU A 150 -6.45 3.53 -1.05
CA LEU A 150 -6.41 2.10 -0.79
C LEU A 150 -6.63 1.86 0.71
N PRO A 151 -7.56 0.97 1.13
CA PRO A 151 -7.63 0.55 2.52
C PRO A 151 -6.39 -0.29 2.84
N GLY A 152 -5.34 0.38 3.33
CA GLY A 152 -4.03 -0.22 3.58
C GLY A 152 -4.07 -1.14 4.79
N VAL A 153 -3.74 -2.42 4.63
CA VAL A 153 -3.63 -3.35 5.77
C VAL A 153 -2.57 -2.87 6.76
N THR A 154 -1.41 -2.41 6.28
CA THR A 154 -0.37 -1.83 7.14
C THR A 154 -0.84 -0.56 7.84
N GLU A 155 -1.64 0.28 7.17
CA GLU A 155 -2.24 1.46 7.79
C GLU A 155 -3.19 1.07 8.92
N GLN A 156 -4.06 0.09 8.69
CA GLN A 156 -5.02 -0.37 9.70
C GLN A 156 -4.30 -0.87 10.96
N LEU A 157 -3.36 -1.80 10.81
CA LEU A 157 -2.61 -2.36 11.94
C LEU A 157 -1.80 -1.28 12.68
N TRP A 158 -1.14 -0.38 11.94
CA TRP A 158 -0.29 0.64 12.56
C TRP A 158 -1.09 1.73 13.29
N VAL A 159 -2.31 2.03 12.80
CA VAL A 159 -3.22 2.96 13.46
C VAL A 159 -3.82 2.37 14.73
N GLU A 160 -4.12 1.07 14.75
CA GLU A 160 -4.58 0.36 15.95
C GLU A 160 -3.55 0.43 17.09
N ASP A 161 -2.26 0.38 16.76
CA ASP A 161 -1.15 0.46 17.71
C ASP A 161 -0.70 1.90 18.04
N TRP A 162 -1.27 2.93 17.39
CA TRP A 162 -0.84 4.32 17.62
C TRP A 162 -1.38 4.84 18.97
N PRO A 163 -0.52 5.38 19.87
CA PRO A 163 -0.94 5.74 21.23
C PRO A 163 -1.76 7.05 21.30
N GLY A 164 -1.66 7.90 20.28
CA GLY A 164 -2.30 9.20 20.24
C GLY A 164 -3.63 9.21 19.47
N PRO A 165 -4.29 10.36 19.36
CA PRO A 165 -5.48 10.49 18.54
C PRO A 165 -5.13 10.37 17.05
N VAL A 166 -6.05 9.79 16.27
CA VAL A 166 -5.99 9.76 14.81
C VAL A 166 -7.10 10.63 14.24
N ARG A 167 -6.73 11.54 13.33
CA ARG A 167 -7.67 12.46 12.68
C ARG A 167 -7.58 12.33 11.16
N THR A 168 -8.73 12.41 10.51
CA THR A 168 -8.80 12.59 9.06
C THR A 168 -8.78 14.07 8.75
N GLU A 169 -7.70 14.55 8.15
CA GLU A 169 -7.48 15.98 7.86
C GLU A 169 -6.65 16.13 6.58
N ALA A 170 -7.00 17.10 5.74
CA ALA A 170 -6.23 17.39 4.53
C ALA A 170 -4.82 17.88 4.90
N VAL A 171 -3.82 17.38 4.18
CA VAL A 171 -2.43 17.83 4.31
C VAL A 171 -2.05 18.59 3.04
N PRO A 172 -1.88 19.92 3.09
CA PRO A 172 -1.45 20.70 1.94
C PRO A 172 -0.11 20.18 1.41
N LEU A 173 0.00 20.00 0.10
CA LEU A 173 1.21 19.49 -0.56
C LEU A 173 2.43 20.37 -0.25
N VAL A 174 2.21 21.68 -0.13
CA VAL A 174 3.25 22.66 0.22
C VAL A 174 3.74 22.55 1.67
N GLU A 175 2.92 22.03 2.58
CA GLU A 175 3.27 21.86 4.00
C GLU A 175 3.87 20.47 4.27
N ALA A 176 3.48 19.46 3.48
CA ALA A 176 3.83 18.06 3.69
C ALA A 176 5.34 17.81 3.94
N PRO A 177 6.29 18.45 3.22
CA PRO A 177 7.72 18.25 3.46
C PRO A 177 8.23 18.71 4.84
N SER A 178 7.49 19.59 5.52
CA SER A 178 7.84 20.11 6.84
C SER A 178 7.26 19.28 8.00
N MET A 179 6.37 18.34 7.70
CA MET A 179 5.68 17.51 8.68
C MET A 179 6.40 16.17 8.86
N ARG A 180 6.31 15.61 10.07
CA ARG A 180 6.68 14.21 10.29
C ARG A 180 5.73 13.33 9.48
N CYS A 181 6.28 12.40 8.71
CA CYS A 181 5.53 11.59 7.76
C CYS A 181 6.10 10.17 7.72
N TRP A 182 5.21 9.18 7.53
CA TRP A 182 5.57 7.78 7.31
C TRP A 182 4.90 7.26 6.05
N ALA A 183 5.65 6.48 5.28
CA ALA A 183 5.13 5.67 4.19
C ALA A 183 4.92 4.24 4.67
N LEU A 184 3.69 3.74 4.54
CA LEU A 184 3.24 2.44 5.04
C LEU A 184 2.93 1.50 3.87
N SER A 185 3.59 0.35 3.83
CA SER A 185 3.30 -0.72 2.88
C SER A 185 3.60 -2.09 3.48
N SER A 186 2.92 -3.13 3.01
CA SER A 186 3.13 -4.49 3.53
C SER A 186 4.54 -5.03 3.26
N LEU A 187 5.28 -4.44 2.30
CA LEU A 187 6.68 -4.80 2.03
C LEU A 187 7.64 -4.16 3.04
N HIS A 188 7.47 -2.87 3.30
CA HIS A 188 8.44 -2.08 4.04
C HIS A 188 8.07 -1.93 5.53
N GLY A 189 6.80 -2.13 5.89
CA GLY A 189 6.24 -1.68 7.16
C GLY A 189 5.99 -0.17 7.13
N ALA A 190 6.01 0.47 8.30
CA ALA A 190 6.08 1.91 8.42
C ALA A 190 7.53 2.38 8.30
N THR A 191 7.82 3.22 7.30
CA THR A 191 9.14 3.82 7.10
C THR A 191 9.02 5.33 7.19
N GLU A 192 9.90 5.98 7.95
CA GLU A 192 9.91 7.43 8.04
C GLU A 192 10.26 8.05 6.68
N VAL A 193 9.56 9.12 6.31
CA VAL A 193 9.87 9.91 5.12
C VAL A 193 10.94 10.92 5.49
N VAL A 194 12.15 10.70 4.98
CA VAL A 194 13.35 11.49 5.35
C VAL A 194 13.74 12.52 4.29
N GLY A 195 13.01 12.56 3.17
CA GLY A 195 13.31 13.50 2.10
C GLY A 195 12.20 13.59 1.06
N TRP A 196 12.17 14.74 0.39
CA TRP A 196 11.27 15.07 -0.71
C TRP A 196 12.10 15.57 -1.89
N ARG A 197 11.73 15.17 -3.10
CA ARG A 197 12.39 15.49 -4.38
C ARG A 197 11.42 16.15 -5.34
#